data_AF-A0A3B1J4V7-F1
#
_entry.id   AF-A0A3B1J4V7-F1
#
_cell.length_a   1.000
_cell.length_b   1.000
_cell.length_c   1.000
_cell.angle_alpha   90.00
_cell.angle_beta   90.00
_cell.angle_gamma   90.00
#
_symmetry.space_group_name_H-M   'P 1'
#
loop_
_entity.id
_entity.type
_entity.pdbx_description
1 polymer ?
#
loop_
_entity_poly.entity_id
_entity_poly.type
_entity_poly.pdbx_seq_one_letter_code
_entity_poly.pdbx_strand_id
1 'polypeptide(L)' 'MSGTNPWTRSRERMRRFPDLLAQCSTEAAVYGKCVVSTTTGKQELKKDLCVKEFEALKTCFVSAVNIALKNWS' A
#
# COMPACT_ATOMS: atom_id res chain seq x y z
N MET A 1 -2.74 6.23 -34.49
CA MET A 1 -2.47 6.80 -33.15
C MET A 1 -3.66 6.48 -32.27
N SER A 2 -3.65 5.37 -31.52
CA SER A 2 -4.75 5.04 -30.61
C SER A 2 -4.58 5.89 -29.36
N GLY A 3 -5.41 6.92 -29.21
CA GLY A 3 -5.38 7.82 -28.06
C GLY A 3 -5.40 7.04 -26.74
N THR A 4 -4.51 7.41 -25.83
CA THR A 4 -4.42 6.87 -24.48
C THR A 4 -5.75 7.09 -23.77
N ASN A 5 -6.64 6.08 -23.81
CA ASN A 5 -7.89 6.18 -23.08
C ASN A 5 -7.61 6.22 -21.56
N PRO A 6 -8.46 6.87 -20.75
CA PRO A 6 -8.24 6.99 -19.31
C PRO A 6 -7.98 5.65 -18.61
N TRP A 7 -8.55 4.57 -19.12
CA TRP A 7 -8.36 3.21 -18.61
C TRP A 7 -6.93 2.68 -18.80
N THR A 8 -6.30 2.96 -19.95
CA THR A 8 -4.89 2.57 -20.19
C THR A 8 -3.94 3.28 -19.24
N ARG A 9 -4.13 4.59 -19.01
CA ARG A 9 -3.33 5.37 -18.05
C ARG A 9 -3.54 4.90 -16.60
N SER A 10 -4.78 4.61 -16.22
CA SER A 10 -5.10 4.11 -14.88
C SER A 10 -4.46 2.73 -14.63
N ARG A 11 -4.56 1.81 -15.60
CA ARG A 11 -3.91 0.49 -15.50
C ARG A 11 -2.40 0.59 -15.39
N GLU A 12 -1.78 1.48 -16.15
CA GLU A 12 -0.32 1.67 -16.09
C GLU A 12 0.14 2.19 -14.72
N ARG A 13 -0.64 3.08 -14.10
CA ARG A 13 -0.38 3.51 -12.71
C ARG A 13 -0.53 2.36 -11.72
N MET A 14 -1.59 1.56 -11.85
CA MET A 14 -1.84 0.42 -10.96
C MET A 14 -0.74 -0.65 -11.04
N ARG A 15 -0.11 -0.84 -12.21
CA ARG A 15 1.02 -1.77 -12.36
C ARG A 15 2.22 -1.44 -11.48
N ARG A 16 2.40 -0.18 -11.11
CA ARG A 16 3.48 0.29 -10.24
C ARG A 16 3.19 0.11 -8.76
N PHE A 17 1.96 -0.22 -8.41
CA PHE A 17 1.53 -0.36 -7.03
C PHE A 17 2.41 -1.34 -6.23
N PRO A 18 2.74 -2.55 -6.73
CA PRO A 18 3.57 -3.49 -5.98
C PRO A 18 4.97 -2.95 -5.72
N ASP A 19 5.60 -2.31 -6.72
CA ASP A 19 6.95 -1.75 -6.61
C ASP A 19 7.01 -0.60 -5.60
N LEU A 20 5.98 0.26 -5.59
CA LEU A 20 5.86 1.35 -4.62
C LEU A 20 5.57 0.84 -3.21
N LEU A 21 4.77 -0.24 -3.09
CA LEU A 21 4.48 -0.85 -1.79
C LEU A 21 5.72 -1.56 -1.23
N ALA A 22 6.54 -2.19 -2.08
CA ALA A 22 7.76 -2.87 -1.68
C ALA A 22 8.79 -1.94 -1.02
N GLN A 23 8.78 -0.64 -1.36
CA GLN A 23 9.62 0.38 -0.71
C GLN A 23 9.28 0.56 0.78
N CYS A 24 8.06 0.19 1.19
CA CYS A 24 7.57 0.26 2.58
C CYS A 24 7.53 -1.13 3.24
N SER A 25 8.44 -2.03 2.85
CA SER A 25 8.46 -3.43 3.31
C SER A 25 8.64 -3.55 4.82
N THR A 26 9.38 -2.64 5.45
CA THR A 26 9.59 -2.62 6.91
C THR A 26 8.28 -2.39 7.66
N GLU A 27 7.55 -1.33 7.31
CA GLU A 27 6.25 -0.98 7.90
C GLU A 27 5.21 -2.07 7.57
N ALA A 28 5.25 -2.61 6.35
CA ALA A 28 4.37 -3.69 5.94
C ALA A 28 4.59 -4.96 6.78
N ALA A 29 5.84 -5.31 7.07
CA ALA A 29 6.16 -6.45 7.92
C ALA A 29 5.68 -6.24 9.36
N VAL A 30 5.81 -5.03 9.91
CA VAL A 30 5.31 -4.70 11.26
C VAL A 30 3.78 -4.81 11.31
N TYR A 31 3.08 -4.25 10.33
CA TYR A 31 1.62 -4.37 10.22
C TYR A 31 1.17 -5.83 10.07
N GLY A 32 1.82 -6.60 9.19
CA GLY A 32 1.53 -8.01 8.99
C GLY A 32 1.72 -8.84 10.27
N LYS A 33 2.77 -8.57 11.05
CA LYS A 33 2.98 -9.22 12.36
C LYS A 33 1.84 -8.93 13.33
N CYS A 34 1.35 -7.70 13.41
CA CYS A 34 0.19 -7.38 14.25
C CYS A 34 -1.06 -8.14 13.81
N VAL A 35 -1.36 -8.16 12.50
CA VAL A 35 -2.53 -8.88 11.96
C VAL A 35 -2.43 -10.38 12.25
N VAL A 36 -1.28 -11.00 11.99
CA VAL A 36 -1.08 -12.43 12.27
C VAL A 36 -1.21 -12.72 13.77
N SER A 37 -0.60 -11.89 14.63
CA SER A 37 -0.67 -12.09 16.08
C SER A 37 -2.09 -11.97 16.63
N THR A 38 -2.90 -11.07 16.06
CA THR A 38 -4.30 -10.84 16.46
C THR A 38 -5.28 -11.84 15.85
N THR A 39 -4.88 -12.55 14.79
CA THR A 39 -5.67 -13.61 14.14
C THR A 39 -5.16 -15.01 14.44
N THR A 40 -4.12 -15.14 15.27
CA THR A 40 -3.63 -16.46 15.69
C THR A 40 -4.71 -17.14 16.54
N GLY A 41 -5.42 -18.10 15.95
CA GLY A 41 -6.55 -18.81 16.54
C GLY A 41 -7.85 -18.65 15.76
N LYS A 42 -9.00 -18.71 16.45
CA LYS A 42 -10.34 -18.44 15.87
C LYS A 42 -10.81 -17.00 16.12
N GLN A 43 -9.90 -16.11 16.52
CA GLN A 43 -10.23 -14.72 16.78
C GLN A 43 -10.29 -13.94 15.47
N GLU A 44 -11.42 -13.28 15.23
CA GLU A 44 -11.59 -12.40 14.09
C GLU A 44 -10.86 -11.07 14.31
N LEU A 45 -10.24 -10.57 13.24
CA LEU A 45 -9.65 -9.23 13.24
C LEU A 45 -10.75 -8.18 13.41
N LYS A 46 -10.70 -7.42 14.49
CA LYS A 46 -11.57 -6.25 14.69
C LYS A 46 -10.96 -5.02 14.04
N LYS A 47 -11.84 -4.11 13.62
CA LYS A 47 -11.46 -2.81 13.08
C LYS A 47 -10.52 -2.09 14.07
N ASP A 48 -9.51 -1.43 13.51
CA ASP A 48 -8.57 -0.55 14.21
C ASP A 48 -7.65 -1.23 15.25
N LEU A 49 -7.65 -2.57 15.35
CA LEU A 49 -6.73 -3.30 16.25
C LEU A 49 -5.25 -3.05 15.94
N CYS A 50 -4.89 -2.97 14.65
CA CYS A 50 -3.54 -2.70 14.17
C CYS A 50 -3.44 -1.32 13.51
N VAL A 51 -4.22 -0.34 13.99
CA VAL A 51 -4.35 0.99 13.35
C VAL A 51 -3.02 1.74 13.34
N LYS A 52 -2.20 1.61 14.39
CA LYS A 52 -0.93 2.32 14.51
C LYS A 52 0.06 1.84 13.44
N GLU A 53 0.17 0.53 13.27
CA GLU A 53 1.03 -0.11 12.28
C GLU A 53 0.51 0.17 10.87
N PHE A 54 -0.81 0.15 10.68
CA PHE A 54 -1.44 0.51 9.42
C PHE A 54 -1.17 1.97 9.03
N GLU A 55 -1.28 2.92 9.97
CA GLU A 55 -1.02 4.34 9.72
C GLU A 55 0.43 4.61 9.33
N ALA A 56 1.39 3.90 9.96
CA ALA A 56 2.80 3.96 9.57
C ALA A 56 3.00 3.48 8.12
N LEU A 57 2.45 2.30 7.78
CA LEU A 57 2.51 1.75 6.43
C LEU A 57 1.85 2.68 5.39
N LYS A 58 0.65 3.18 5.70
CA LYS A 58 -0.10 4.10 4.84
C LYS A 58 0.70 5.38 4.59
N THR A 59 1.33 5.92 5.62
CA THR A 59 2.13 7.15 5.52
C THR A 59 3.32 6.95 4.59
N CYS A 60 4.07 5.85 4.76
CA CYS A 60 5.16 5.50 3.85
C CYS A 60 4.66 5.35 2.41
N PHE A 61 3.58 4.58 2.20
CA PHE A 61 3.09 4.29 0.86
C PHE A 61 2.57 5.53 0.13
N VAL A 62 1.80 6.38 0.81
CA VAL A 62 1.33 7.66 0.25
C VAL A 62 2.52 8.57 -0.11
N SER A 63 3.56 8.61 0.72
CA SER A 63 4.80 9.34 0.41
C SER A 63 5.46 8.81 -0.86
N ALA A 64 5.64 7.49 -0.99
CA ALA A 64 6.23 6.84 -2.17
C ALA A 64 5.42 7.14 -3.44
N VAL A 65 4.08 7.06 -3.37
CA VAL A 65 3.19 7.42 -4.48
C VAL A 65 3.34 8.89 -4.85
N ASN A 66 3.39 9.80 -3.88
CA ASN A 66 3.54 11.24 -4.13
C ASN A 66 4.87 11.56 -4.82
N ILE A 67 5.96 10.91 -4.40
CA ILE A 67 7.27 11.03 -5.07
C ILE A 67 7.19 10.52 -6.51
N ALA A 68 6.60 9.33 -6.71
CA ALA A 68 6.47 8.75 -8.03
C ALA A 68 5.62 9.61 -8.99
N LEU A 69 4.56 10.25 -8.49
CA LEU A 69 3.74 11.17 -9.27
C LEU A 69 4.48 12.46 -9.63
N LYS A 70 5.32 13.02 -8.74
CA LYS A 70 6.16 14.19 -9.04
C LYS A 70 7.19 13.90 -10.13
N ASN A 71 7.75 12.70 -10.15
CA ASN A 71 8.71 12.28 -11.19
C ASN A 71 8.04 12.02 -12.56
N TRP A 72 6.71 12.14 -12.64
CA TRP A 72 5.88 11.86 -13.82
C TRP A 72 5.21 13.11 -14.41
N SER A 73 5.34 14.26 -13.76
CA SER A 73 4.90 15.58 -14.25
C SER A 73 6.04 16.31 -14.94
#